data_AF-A0A929DKX5-F1
#
_entry.id   AF-A0A929DKX5-F1
#
_cell.length_a   1.000
_cell.length_b   1.000
_cell.length_c   1.000
_cell.angle_alpha   90.00
_cell.angle_beta   90.00
_cell.angle_gamma   90.00
#
_symmetry.space_group_name_H-M   'P 1'
#
loop_
_entity.id
_entity.type
_entity.pdbx_description
1 polymer ?
#
loop_
_entity_poly.entity_id
_entity_poly.type
_entity_poly.pdbx_seq_one_letter_code
_entity_poly.pdbx_strand_id
1 'polypeptide(L)'
;NQLWMKENLKSTHYADGTALIDGTGAGDISSDTTTKYYFAYYDNESYVAVYGRLYTWAAVMNGASGSETNPGRVQGVCPDGWHVPDDDEWKELEMYLGMSEKEASLTYWRGTDEGAKLKESGNIGVNVNGLWRYSGSMYRGNNKSGFTALPAGSRLYNESFRDLSYRANFWTATESFSPYAWCRRLYYNYAEVYRYDDYKTRGYSVRCVKD
;
A
#
# COMPACT_ATOMS: atom_id res chain seq x y z
N ASN A 1 6.26 -12.14 -16.26
CA ASN A 1 6.38 -10.67 -16.36
C ASN A 1 5.29 -10.11 -15.47
N GLN A 2 5.62 -9.39 -14.39
CA GLN A 2 4.59 -8.81 -13.54
C GLN A 2 3.96 -7.57 -14.19
N LEU A 3 2.64 -7.52 -14.19
CA LEU A 3 1.85 -6.34 -14.49
C LEU A 3 1.26 -5.79 -13.21
N TRP A 4 1.69 -4.58 -12.82
CA TRP A 4 1.23 -3.91 -11.61
C TRP A 4 0.13 -2.88 -11.91
N MET A 5 -0.88 -2.79 -11.05
CA MET A 5 -1.87 -1.73 -11.14
C MET A 5 -1.23 -0.34 -11.00
N LYS A 6 -1.60 0.58 -11.89
CA LYS A 6 -1.15 1.98 -11.87
C LYS A 6 -1.87 2.87 -10.84
N GLU A 7 -3.06 2.47 -10.39
CA GLU A 7 -3.82 3.19 -9.36
C GLU A 7 -4.06 2.35 -8.11
N ASN A 8 -4.23 3.03 -6.97
CA ASN A 8 -4.66 2.38 -5.73
C ASN A 8 -6.08 1.83 -5.90
N LEU A 9 -6.36 0.67 -5.31
CA LEU A 9 -7.69 0.06 -5.39
C LEU A 9 -8.77 0.96 -4.75
N LYS A 10 -9.90 1.09 -5.44
CA LYS A 10 -11.07 1.91 -5.05
C LYS A 10 -12.31 1.09 -4.66
N SER A 11 -12.21 -0.25 -4.72
CA SER A 11 -13.35 -1.15 -4.57
C SER A 11 -13.98 -1.11 -3.18
N THR A 12 -15.28 -1.37 -3.14
CA THR A 12 -16.07 -1.56 -1.90
C THR A 12 -16.64 -2.99 -1.82
N HIS A 13 -16.19 -3.86 -2.71
CA HIS A 13 -16.62 -5.25 -2.80
C HIS A 13 -15.49 -6.13 -3.35
N TYR A 14 -15.60 -7.43 -3.11
CA TYR A 14 -14.76 -8.46 -3.70
C TYR A 14 -15.18 -8.77 -5.15
N ALA A 15 -14.36 -9.51 -5.89
CA ALA A 15 -14.64 -9.86 -7.28
C ALA A 15 -15.93 -10.66 -7.48
N ASP A 16 -16.35 -11.42 -6.46
CA ASP A 16 -17.63 -12.15 -6.43
C ASP A 16 -18.85 -11.26 -6.12
N GLY A 17 -18.64 -9.96 -5.90
CA GLY A 17 -19.67 -8.99 -5.53
C GLY A 17 -19.96 -8.90 -4.03
N THR A 18 -19.31 -9.71 -3.18
CA THR A 18 -19.47 -9.64 -1.73
C THR A 18 -19.00 -8.28 -1.22
N ALA A 19 -19.85 -7.56 -0.48
CA ALA A 19 -19.53 -6.24 0.04
C ALA A 19 -18.45 -6.28 1.12
N LEU A 20 -17.56 -5.29 1.08
CA LEU A 20 -16.70 -4.93 2.21
C LEU A 20 -17.48 -4.06 3.22
N ILE A 21 -16.98 -3.97 4.44
CA ILE A 21 -17.59 -3.13 5.48
C ILE A 21 -17.06 -1.71 5.37
N ASP A 22 -17.97 -0.72 5.30
CA ASP A 22 -17.60 0.69 5.41
C ASP A 22 -17.11 0.96 6.84
N GLY A 23 -15.85 1.36 6.97
CA GLY A 23 -15.20 1.64 8.24
C GLY A 23 -15.40 3.08 8.74
N THR A 24 -16.21 3.88 8.07
CA THR A 24 -16.54 5.25 8.51
C THR A 24 -17.06 5.25 9.94
N GLY A 25 -16.41 6.01 10.82
CA GLY A 25 -16.80 6.07 12.24
C GLY A 25 -16.63 4.76 13.03
N ALA A 26 -15.88 3.77 12.52
CA ALA A 26 -15.71 2.46 13.16
C ALA A 26 -15.01 2.47 14.54
N GLY A 27 -14.57 3.63 15.03
CA GLY A 27 -13.98 3.68 16.36
C GLY A 27 -12.54 3.17 16.42
N ASP A 28 -12.12 2.82 17.63
CA ASP A 28 -10.93 2.03 17.89
C ASP A 28 -11.11 0.58 17.42
N ILE A 29 -10.29 0.17 16.46
CA ILE A 29 -10.28 -1.17 15.86
C ILE A 29 -9.03 -1.98 16.27
N SER A 30 -8.33 -1.59 17.34
CA SER A 30 -7.09 -2.26 17.78
C SER A 30 -7.27 -3.75 18.12
N SER A 31 -8.45 -4.14 18.60
CA SER A 31 -8.81 -5.53 18.90
C SER A 31 -9.55 -6.25 17.78
N ASP A 32 -9.88 -5.56 16.68
CA ASP A 32 -10.64 -6.11 15.56
C ASP A 32 -9.73 -6.43 14.37
N THR A 33 -9.12 -7.62 14.42
CA THR A 33 -8.26 -8.14 13.35
C THR A 33 -9.03 -8.89 12.27
N THR A 34 -10.35 -8.99 12.36
CA THR A 34 -11.17 -9.87 11.52
C THR A 34 -12.10 -9.12 10.58
N THR A 35 -12.57 -7.94 10.95
CA THR A 35 -13.50 -7.19 10.10
C THR A 35 -12.82 -6.62 8.87
N LYS A 36 -13.49 -6.78 7.75
CA LYS A 36 -13.03 -6.45 6.40
C LYS A 36 -13.37 -5.00 6.05
N TYR A 37 -12.77 -4.06 6.78
CA TYR A 37 -13.02 -2.63 6.58
C TYR A 37 -12.32 -2.06 5.34
N TYR A 38 -13.02 -1.16 4.65
CA TYR A 38 -12.43 -0.15 3.80
C TYR A 38 -12.67 1.25 4.39
N PHE A 39 -11.84 2.21 4.01
CA PHE A 39 -11.95 3.61 4.43
C PHE A 39 -11.66 4.55 3.26
N ALA A 40 -12.39 5.67 3.20
CA ALA A 40 -11.91 6.88 2.55
C ALA A 40 -11.01 7.65 3.52
N TYR A 41 -10.01 8.38 3.02
CA TYR A 41 -9.19 9.20 3.90
C TYR A 41 -10.05 10.29 4.57
N TYR A 42 -9.92 10.47 5.89
CA TYR A 42 -10.80 11.34 6.70
C TYR A 42 -12.29 11.03 6.58
N ASP A 43 -12.66 9.79 6.27
CA ASP A 43 -14.06 9.39 6.03
C ASP A 43 -14.74 10.29 4.98
N ASN A 44 -13.96 10.78 4.02
CA ASN A 44 -14.42 11.73 3.01
C ASN A 44 -14.17 11.16 1.60
N GLU A 45 -15.27 10.78 0.96
CA GLU A 45 -15.29 10.17 -0.37
C GLU A 45 -14.64 11.01 -1.47
N SER A 46 -14.54 12.34 -1.30
CA SER A 46 -13.85 13.21 -2.28
C SER A 46 -12.36 12.87 -2.44
N TYR A 47 -11.74 12.21 -1.44
CA TYR A 47 -10.35 11.76 -1.53
C TYR A 47 -10.16 10.49 -2.37
N VAL A 48 -11.21 9.67 -2.53
CA VAL A 48 -11.11 8.33 -3.14
C VAL A 48 -10.75 8.40 -4.62
N ALA A 49 -11.27 9.39 -5.34
CA ALA A 49 -10.99 9.57 -6.76
C ALA A 49 -9.48 9.69 -7.05
N VAL A 50 -8.76 10.37 -6.16
CA VAL A 50 -7.32 10.63 -6.28
C VAL A 50 -6.50 9.54 -5.58
N TYR A 51 -6.79 9.25 -4.32
CA TYR A 51 -5.91 8.44 -3.47
C TYR A 51 -6.31 6.96 -3.40
N GLY A 52 -7.46 6.59 -3.94
CA GLY A 52 -8.06 5.28 -3.71
C GLY A 52 -8.56 5.13 -2.27
N ARG A 53 -8.77 3.88 -1.87
CA ARG A 53 -9.20 3.53 -0.52
C ARG A 53 -8.08 2.91 0.29
N LEU A 54 -8.28 2.90 1.60
CA LEU A 54 -7.45 2.23 2.58
C LEU A 54 -8.20 1.00 3.09
N TYR A 55 -7.49 -0.10 3.34
CA TYR A 55 -8.09 -1.38 3.71
C TYR A 55 -7.34 -1.99 4.90
N THR A 56 -8.05 -2.63 5.82
CA THR A 56 -7.42 -3.53 6.81
C THR A 56 -6.87 -4.75 6.10
N TRP A 57 -5.87 -5.41 6.69
CA TRP A 57 -5.31 -6.62 6.08
C TRP A 57 -6.35 -7.74 5.95
N ALA A 58 -7.30 -7.84 6.89
CA ALA A 58 -8.44 -8.75 6.77
C ALA A 58 -9.29 -8.49 5.52
N ALA A 59 -9.54 -7.21 5.20
CA ALA A 59 -10.22 -6.82 3.96
C ALA A 59 -9.40 -7.23 2.73
N VAL A 60 -8.09 -6.97 2.74
CA VAL A 60 -7.17 -7.33 1.65
C VAL A 60 -7.17 -8.82 1.35
N MET A 61 -7.13 -9.66 2.39
CA MET A 61 -6.95 -11.11 2.23
C MET A 61 -8.24 -11.89 1.98
N ASN A 62 -9.40 -11.29 2.23
CA ASN A 62 -10.70 -11.94 2.11
C ASN A 62 -10.81 -13.30 2.87
N GLY A 63 -10.10 -13.45 3.99
CA GLY A 63 -10.08 -14.69 4.77
C GLY A 63 -9.11 -15.77 4.26
N ALA A 64 -8.34 -15.50 3.20
CA ALA A 64 -7.21 -16.35 2.84
C ALA A 64 -6.09 -16.28 3.89
N SER A 65 -5.35 -17.38 4.04
CA SER A 65 -4.10 -17.39 4.80
C SER A 65 -3.05 -16.51 4.11
N GLY A 66 -2.08 -16.02 4.89
CA GLY A 66 -0.92 -15.33 4.34
C GLY A 66 -0.15 -16.20 3.34
N SER A 67 0.41 -15.59 2.30
CA SER A 67 1.19 -16.28 1.29
C SER A 67 2.68 -16.01 1.45
N GLU A 68 3.46 -17.10 1.44
CA GLU A 68 4.92 -17.11 1.44
C GLU A 68 5.47 -17.74 0.14
N THR A 69 4.61 -17.97 -0.86
CA THR A 69 5.00 -18.45 -2.18
C THR A 69 5.19 -17.28 -3.12
N ASN A 70 6.03 -17.40 -4.14
CA ASN A 70 6.18 -16.41 -5.20
C ASN A 70 5.89 -17.07 -6.57
N PRO A 71 4.83 -16.65 -7.30
CA PRO A 71 3.86 -15.62 -6.89
C PRO A 71 2.91 -16.13 -5.80
N GLY A 72 2.45 -15.22 -4.95
CA GLY A 72 1.65 -15.53 -3.78
C GLY A 72 0.22 -15.94 -4.09
N ARG A 73 -0.29 -15.55 -5.27
CA ARG A 73 -1.58 -15.93 -5.88
C ARG A 73 -2.82 -15.77 -4.99
N VAL A 74 -2.74 -15.04 -3.88
CA VAL A 74 -3.92 -14.69 -3.07
C VAL A 74 -4.71 -13.62 -3.81
N GLN A 75 -5.83 -14.00 -4.42
CA GLN A 75 -6.72 -13.04 -5.08
C GLN A 75 -7.14 -11.93 -4.11
N GLY A 76 -7.66 -12.32 -2.93
CA GLY A 76 -8.06 -11.37 -1.90
C GLY A 76 -9.08 -10.35 -2.42
N VAL A 77 -8.79 -9.06 -2.20
CA VAL A 77 -9.60 -7.92 -2.65
C VAL A 77 -9.43 -7.58 -4.13
N CYS A 78 -8.51 -8.25 -4.83
CA CYS A 78 -8.21 -7.95 -6.22
C CYS A 78 -9.25 -8.52 -7.20
N PRO A 79 -9.45 -7.89 -8.37
CA PRO A 79 -10.34 -8.40 -9.41
C PRO A 79 -9.91 -9.77 -9.96
N ASP A 80 -10.80 -10.43 -10.69
CA ASP A 80 -10.49 -11.72 -11.33
C ASP A 80 -9.25 -11.65 -12.22
N GLY A 81 -8.38 -12.65 -12.05
CA GLY A 81 -7.10 -12.75 -12.76
C GLY A 81 -6.01 -11.82 -12.24
N TRP A 82 -6.22 -11.14 -11.11
CA TRP A 82 -5.22 -10.38 -10.37
C TRP A 82 -5.09 -10.91 -8.95
N HIS A 83 -3.96 -10.66 -8.28
CA HIS A 83 -3.74 -11.02 -6.89
C HIS A 83 -3.09 -9.89 -6.10
N VAL A 84 -3.18 -10.02 -4.77
CA VAL A 84 -2.46 -9.16 -3.81
C VAL A 84 -0.99 -9.59 -3.84
N PRO A 85 -0.04 -8.66 -4.06
CA PRO A 85 1.37 -8.99 -4.17
C PRO A 85 1.88 -9.53 -2.84
N ASP A 86 2.72 -10.56 -2.87
CA ASP A 86 3.46 -11.02 -1.70
C ASP A 86 4.71 -10.15 -1.44
N ASP A 87 5.43 -10.48 -0.36
CA ASP A 87 6.67 -9.82 0.04
C ASP A 87 7.80 -9.96 -1.00
N ASP A 88 7.88 -11.09 -1.69
CA ASP A 88 8.92 -11.40 -2.68
C ASP A 88 8.64 -10.73 -4.03
N GLU A 89 7.39 -10.66 -4.48
CA GLU A 89 6.99 -9.90 -5.68
C GLU A 89 7.33 -8.41 -5.52
N TRP A 90 7.15 -7.86 -4.30
CA TRP A 90 7.64 -6.51 -4.00
C TRP A 90 9.16 -6.39 -4.09
N LYS A 91 9.91 -7.39 -3.60
CA LYS A 91 11.38 -7.39 -3.73
C LYS A 91 11.81 -7.49 -5.19
N GLU A 92 11.11 -8.27 -6.01
CA GLU A 92 11.36 -8.36 -7.45
C GLU A 92 11.15 -7.02 -8.15
N LEU A 93 10.07 -6.30 -7.83
CA LEU A 93 9.84 -4.95 -8.33
C LEU A 93 10.98 -4.00 -7.93
N GLU A 94 11.41 -4.04 -6.66
CA GLU A 94 12.50 -3.21 -6.17
C GLU A 94 13.85 -3.55 -6.83
N MET A 95 14.15 -4.83 -7.01
CA MET A 95 15.35 -5.30 -7.71
C MET A 95 15.34 -4.92 -9.19
N TYR A 96 14.19 -5.00 -9.85
CA TYR A 96 13.99 -4.51 -11.22
C TYR A 96 14.31 -3.00 -11.33
N LEU A 97 14.09 -2.24 -10.26
CA LEU A 97 14.41 -0.82 -10.19
C LEU A 97 15.86 -0.51 -9.83
N GLY A 98 16.67 -1.53 -9.52
CA GLY A 98 18.11 -1.39 -9.29
C GLY A 98 18.59 -1.75 -7.88
N MET A 99 17.69 -2.16 -6.98
CA MET A 99 18.08 -2.62 -5.65
C MET A 99 18.84 -3.96 -5.75
N SER A 100 19.90 -4.15 -4.97
CA SER A 100 20.54 -5.46 -4.91
C SER A 100 19.70 -6.47 -4.13
N GLU A 101 19.82 -7.77 -4.43
CA GLU A 101 19.16 -8.85 -3.68
C GLU A 101 19.48 -8.80 -2.17
N LYS A 102 20.73 -8.45 -1.83
CA LYS A 102 21.17 -8.28 -0.46
C LYS A 102 20.39 -7.17 0.25
N GLU A 103 20.21 -6.03 -0.39
CA GLU A 103 19.43 -4.91 0.16
C GLU A 103 17.93 -5.24 0.20
N ALA A 104 17.39 -5.88 -0.84
CA ALA A 104 16.01 -6.32 -0.91
C ALA A 104 15.65 -7.38 0.15
N SER A 105 16.63 -7.99 0.79
CA SER A 105 16.42 -8.90 1.94
C SER A 105 16.41 -8.18 3.29
N LEU A 106 16.87 -6.92 3.37
CA LEU A 106 16.89 -6.14 4.61
C LEU A 106 15.49 -5.62 4.99
N THR A 107 15.31 -5.31 6.26
CA THR A 107 14.17 -4.54 6.78
C THR A 107 14.53 -3.06 6.89
N TYR A 108 13.52 -2.23 7.11
CA TYR A 108 13.60 -0.78 7.23
C TYR A 108 14.00 -0.09 5.91
N TRP A 109 14.67 1.07 5.99
CA TRP A 109 15.06 1.86 4.83
C TRP A 109 16.15 1.14 4.04
N ARG A 110 15.88 0.88 2.76
CA ARG A 110 16.74 0.09 1.88
C ARG A 110 16.70 0.58 0.44
N GLY A 111 17.77 0.25 -0.29
CA GLY A 111 18.04 0.77 -1.62
C GLY A 111 18.61 2.18 -1.57
N THR A 112 18.59 2.85 -2.72
CA THR A 112 19.18 4.17 -2.92
C THR A 112 18.16 5.18 -3.44
N ASP A 113 17.43 4.83 -4.50
CA ASP A 113 16.45 5.72 -5.15
C ASP A 113 15.20 5.01 -5.67
N GLU A 114 15.00 3.72 -5.33
CA GLU A 114 13.88 2.90 -5.80
C GLU A 114 12.54 3.46 -5.32
N GLY A 115 12.49 4.00 -4.10
CA GLY A 115 11.32 4.71 -3.60
C GLY A 115 11.00 5.95 -4.43
N ALA A 116 12.00 6.72 -4.85
CA ALA A 116 11.80 7.86 -5.76
C ALA A 116 11.33 7.41 -7.16
N LYS A 117 11.78 6.24 -7.64
CA LYS A 117 11.33 5.63 -8.90
C LYS A 117 9.86 5.17 -8.85
N LEU A 118 9.38 4.75 -7.69
CA LEU A 118 7.99 4.29 -7.46
C LEU A 118 6.98 5.44 -7.29
N LYS A 119 7.41 6.57 -6.71
CA LYS A 119 6.55 7.73 -6.45
C LYS A 119 6.11 8.42 -7.72
N GLU A 120 4.87 8.92 -7.71
CA GLU A 120 4.36 9.77 -8.78
C GLU A 120 5.25 11.01 -9.02
N SER A 121 5.42 11.34 -10.29
CA SER A 121 6.19 12.49 -10.76
C SER A 121 5.29 13.71 -10.90
N GLY A 122 5.67 14.87 -10.38
CA GLY A 122 4.81 16.06 -10.49
C GLY A 122 5.39 17.30 -9.83
N ASN A 123 4.68 18.42 -9.99
CA ASN A 123 4.98 19.67 -9.30
C ASN A 123 4.58 19.54 -7.85
N ILE A 124 5.55 19.72 -6.96
CA ILE A 124 5.41 19.45 -5.55
C ILE A 124 4.85 20.72 -4.89
N GLY A 125 3.66 20.64 -4.28
CA GLY A 125 2.96 21.83 -3.76
C GLY A 125 2.21 21.51 -2.47
N VAL A 126 2.21 22.47 -1.54
CA VAL A 126 1.37 22.41 -0.34
C VAL A 126 -0.10 22.56 -0.78
N ASN A 127 -0.99 21.71 -0.30
CA ASN A 127 -2.44 21.76 -0.54
C ASN A 127 -2.92 21.43 -1.97
N VAL A 128 -2.19 20.61 -2.73
CA VAL A 128 -2.69 20.07 -4.00
C VAL A 128 -2.92 18.56 -3.87
N ASN A 129 -4.14 18.13 -4.19
CA ASN A 129 -4.53 16.71 -4.12
C ASN A 129 -3.65 15.86 -5.04
N GLY A 130 -3.26 14.69 -4.54
CA GLY A 130 -2.46 13.70 -5.26
C GLY A 130 -0.95 13.92 -5.18
N LEU A 131 -0.48 14.95 -4.47
CA LEU A 131 0.93 15.34 -4.51
C LEU A 131 1.67 15.04 -3.21
N TRP A 132 2.93 14.62 -3.37
CA TRP A 132 3.89 14.46 -2.28
C TRP A 132 4.24 15.83 -1.69
N ARG A 133 4.57 15.89 -0.39
CA ARG A 133 5.13 17.10 0.21
C ARG A 133 6.55 17.34 -0.32
N TYR A 134 6.90 18.61 -0.52
CA TYR A 134 8.27 18.97 -0.94
C TYR A 134 9.28 18.82 0.18
N SER A 135 10.37 18.15 -0.14
CA SER A 135 11.50 17.84 0.74
C SER A 135 12.86 18.06 0.07
N GLY A 136 12.89 18.57 -1.16
CA GLY A 136 14.11 18.71 -1.97
C GLY A 136 14.09 17.83 -3.22
N SER A 137 15.00 18.13 -4.16
CA SER A 137 15.08 17.45 -5.45
C SER A 137 15.51 15.99 -5.37
N MET A 138 16.31 15.63 -4.36
CA MET A 138 16.86 14.27 -4.23
C MET A 138 15.80 13.22 -3.85
N TYR A 139 14.70 13.60 -3.20
CA TYR A 139 13.64 12.69 -2.75
C TYR A 139 12.41 12.72 -3.66
N ARG A 140 12.47 13.53 -4.72
CA ARG A 140 11.37 13.76 -5.65
C ARG A 140 11.03 12.48 -6.40
N GLY A 141 9.74 12.15 -6.43
CA GLY A 141 9.21 11.12 -7.30
C GLY A 141 9.50 11.43 -8.75
N ASN A 142 10.08 10.46 -9.47
CA ASN A 142 10.35 10.56 -10.90
C ASN A 142 9.54 9.55 -11.72
N ASN A 143 8.76 8.69 -11.05
CA ASN A 143 7.87 7.68 -11.61
C ASN A 143 8.47 6.85 -12.75
N LYS A 144 9.80 6.62 -12.74
CA LYS A 144 10.47 5.82 -13.78
C LYS A 144 9.96 4.38 -13.84
N SER A 145 9.35 3.87 -12.77
CA SER A 145 8.75 2.54 -12.76
C SER A 145 7.35 2.49 -13.40
N GLY A 146 6.66 3.62 -13.55
CA GLY A 146 5.25 3.68 -13.92
C GLY A 146 4.27 3.28 -12.80
N PHE A 147 4.77 2.89 -11.63
CA PHE A 147 3.96 2.46 -10.48
C PHE A 147 3.03 3.57 -9.95
N THR A 148 3.45 4.83 -10.07
CA THR A 148 2.61 6.00 -9.77
C THR A 148 2.08 6.00 -8.33
N ALA A 149 2.96 5.82 -7.34
CA ALA A 149 2.55 5.85 -5.93
C ALA A 149 2.13 7.26 -5.50
N LEU A 150 0.93 7.37 -4.94
CA LEU A 150 0.37 8.58 -4.37
C LEU A 150 0.39 8.52 -2.83
N PRO A 151 0.64 9.64 -2.14
CA PRO A 151 0.79 9.69 -0.69
C PRO A 151 -0.56 9.69 0.03
N ALA A 152 -1.27 8.56 -0.03
CA ALA A 152 -2.62 8.37 0.51
C ALA A 152 -2.71 8.35 2.05
N GLY A 153 -1.58 8.47 2.75
CA GLY A 153 -1.54 8.42 4.21
C GLY A 153 -1.89 7.03 4.75
N SER A 154 -2.57 6.99 5.90
CA SER A 154 -3.20 5.78 6.41
C SER A 154 -4.28 6.05 7.45
N ARG A 155 -5.05 5.01 7.77
CA ARG A 155 -5.94 4.92 8.94
C ARG A 155 -5.23 4.12 10.03
N LEU A 156 -5.05 4.71 11.21
CA LEU A 156 -4.51 4.04 12.40
C LEU A 156 -5.61 3.23 13.10
N TYR A 157 -5.32 2.49 14.18
CA TYR A 157 -6.36 1.72 14.88
C TYR A 157 -7.37 2.63 15.62
N ASN A 158 -6.93 3.77 16.13
CA ASN A 158 -7.68 4.68 17.00
C ASN A 158 -8.41 5.82 16.25
N GLU A 159 -9.10 5.52 15.15
CA GLU A 159 -9.84 6.53 14.34
C GLU A 159 -8.98 7.52 13.56
N SER A 160 -7.73 7.72 13.98
CA SER A 160 -6.88 8.75 13.44
C SER A 160 -6.43 8.44 12.01
N PHE A 161 -6.62 9.39 11.12
CA PHE A 161 -5.94 9.43 9.83
C PHE A 161 -4.66 10.26 9.94
N ARG A 162 -3.58 9.79 9.29
CA ARG A 162 -2.26 10.44 9.35
C ARG A 162 -1.60 10.51 7.99
N ASP A 163 -0.76 11.52 7.83
CA ASP A 163 0.31 11.59 6.83
C ASP A 163 -0.13 11.60 5.36
N LEU A 164 -1.34 12.09 5.06
CA LEU A 164 -1.71 12.46 3.69
C LEU A 164 -0.70 13.45 3.13
N SER A 165 -0.24 13.22 1.90
CA SER A 165 0.87 13.96 1.27
C SER A 165 2.27 13.65 1.83
N TYR A 166 2.42 12.90 2.91
CA TYR A 166 3.74 12.54 3.48
C TYR A 166 4.13 11.10 3.22
N ARG A 167 3.17 10.17 3.20
CA ARG A 167 3.46 8.74 3.04
C ARG A 167 2.46 8.00 2.19
N ALA A 168 2.92 6.93 1.57
CA ALA A 168 2.11 5.89 0.96
C ALA A 168 2.50 4.56 1.62
N ASN A 169 1.51 3.79 2.06
CA ASN A 169 1.74 2.44 2.59
C ASN A 169 0.98 1.43 1.74
N PHE A 170 1.59 0.28 1.49
CA PHE A 170 1.02 -0.78 0.68
C PHE A 170 1.09 -2.11 1.42
N TRP A 171 -0.06 -2.79 1.54
CA TRP A 171 -0.10 -4.15 2.08
C TRP A 171 0.52 -5.16 1.11
N THR A 172 1.09 -6.22 1.68
CA THR A 172 1.37 -7.47 0.95
C THR A 172 0.49 -8.59 1.47
N ALA A 173 0.40 -9.69 0.72
CA ALA A 173 -0.28 -10.91 1.13
C ALA A 173 0.50 -11.74 2.17
N THR A 174 1.72 -11.34 2.51
CA THR A 174 2.61 -12.11 3.38
C THR A 174 2.41 -11.72 4.84
N GLU A 175 2.02 -12.71 5.65
CA GLU A 175 1.98 -12.57 7.09
C GLU A 175 3.41 -12.53 7.65
N SER A 176 3.65 -11.70 8.68
CA SER A 176 4.92 -11.74 9.42
C SER A 176 4.80 -12.69 10.61
N PHE A 177 3.87 -12.38 11.51
CA PHE A 177 3.41 -13.21 12.61
C PHE A 177 2.13 -12.57 13.14
N SER A 178 1.19 -13.31 13.74
CA SER A 178 -0.02 -12.67 14.29
C SER A 178 0.31 -11.68 15.44
N PRO A 179 -0.21 -10.44 15.44
CA PRO A 179 -1.21 -9.82 14.55
C PRO A 179 -0.66 -8.89 13.43
N TYR A 180 0.53 -9.14 12.91
CA TYR A 180 1.29 -8.32 11.97
C TYR A 180 1.38 -8.92 10.55
N ALA A 181 1.49 -8.04 9.55
CA ALA A 181 1.73 -8.41 8.16
C ALA A 181 2.76 -7.47 7.52
N TRP A 182 3.46 -7.97 6.49
CA TRP A 182 4.46 -7.18 5.78
C TRP A 182 3.81 -6.08 4.94
N CYS A 183 4.48 -4.93 4.89
CA CYS A 183 4.03 -3.78 4.11
C CYS A 183 5.22 -2.92 3.65
N ARG A 184 4.97 -2.10 2.63
CA ARG A 184 5.93 -1.14 2.08
C ARG A 184 5.49 0.26 2.43
N ARG A 185 6.44 1.11 2.79
CA ARG A 185 6.22 2.54 2.94
C ARG A 185 7.16 3.32 2.03
N LEU A 186 6.57 4.30 1.35
CA LEU A 186 7.27 5.40 0.69
C LEU A 186 7.01 6.66 1.49
N TYR A 187 8.02 7.49 1.69
CA TYR A 187 7.93 8.69 2.52
C TYR A 187 8.54 9.91 1.84
N TYR A 188 7.93 11.08 2.03
CA TYR A 188 8.18 12.26 1.19
C TYR A 188 9.64 12.73 1.14
N ASN A 189 10.42 12.54 2.20
CA ASN A 189 11.83 12.95 2.29
C ASN A 189 12.82 11.77 2.32
N TYR A 190 12.45 10.61 1.77
CA TYR A 190 13.36 9.48 1.54
C TYR A 190 13.26 9.03 0.09
N ALA A 191 14.38 8.66 -0.51
CA ALA A 191 14.43 8.10 -1.87
C ALA A 191 14.38 6.57 -1.86
N GLU A 192 14.62 5.97 -0.70
CA GLU A 192 14.62 4.55 -0.37
C GLU A 192 13.19 4.01 -0.20
N VAL A 193 13.08 2.68 -0.12
CA VAL A 193 11.85 1.98 0.27
C VAL A 193 11.96 1.54 1.73
N TYR A 194 10.90 1.66 2.51
CA TYR A 194 10.85 1.14 3.88
C TYR A 194 10.03 -0.14 3.94
N ARG A 195 10.68 -1.28 4.18
CA ARG A 195 10.00 -2.57 4.41
C ARG A 195 9.90 -2.85 5.90
N TYR A 196 8.70 -3.14 6.37
CA TYR A 196 8.43 -3.42 7.78
C TYR A 196 7.14 -4.20 7.90
N ASP A 197 6.92 -4.81 9.06
CA ASP A 197 5.61 -5.34 9.43
C ASP A 197 4.87 -4.34 10.34
N ASP A 198 3.55 -4.33 10.23
CA ASP A 198 2.66 -3.52 11.07
C ASP A 198 1.39 -4.30 11.39
N TYR A 199 0.64 -3.81 12.37
CA TYR A 199 -0.63 -4.40 12.80
C TYR A 199 -1.61 -4.49 11.63
N LYS A 200 -2.21 -5.66 11.46
CA LYS A 200 -3.21 -5.95 10.43
C LYS A 200 -4.46 -5.06 10.48
N THR A 201 -4.65 -4.35 11.60
CA THR A 201 -5.74 -3.38 11.83
C THR A 201 -5.49 -2.01 11.19
N ARG A 202 -4.29 -1.74 10.64
CA ARG A 202 -4.04 -0.49 9.90
C ARG A 202 -4.78 -0.49 8.56
N GLY A 203 -5.29 0.67 8.17
CA GLY A 203 -5.81 0.90 6.84
C GLY A 203 -4.71 1.40 5.91
N TYR A 204 -4.27 0.56 4.96
CA TYR A 204 -3.28 0.90 3.93
C TYR A 204 -3.82 0.70 2.51
N SER A 205 -3.15 1.30 1.52
CA SER A 205 -3.52 1.15 0.11
C SER A 205 -3.19 -0.26 -0.39
N VAL A 206 -3.86 -0.69 -1.46
CA VAL A 206 -3.61 -1.96 -2.14
C VAL A 206 -3.29 -1.71 -3.60
N ARG A 207 -2.32 -2.46 -4.11
CA ARG A 207 -1.97 -2.57 -5.52
C ARG A 207 -2.02 -4.02 -5.90
N CYS A 208 -2.82 -4.36 -6.89
CA CYS A 208 -2.90 -5.73 -7.39
C CYS A 208 -1.85 -5.93 -8.48
N VAL A 209 -1.38 -7.17 -8.59
CA VAL A 209 -0.43 -7.63 -9.60
C VAL A 209 -1.05 -8.78 -10.40
N LYS A 210 -0.56 -8.98 -11.61
CA LYS A 210 -0.92 -10.08 -12.51
C LYS A 210 0.34 -10.61 -13.18
N ASP A 211 0.42 -11.92 -13.34
CA ASP A 211 1.55 -12.64 -13.98
C ASP A 211 1.38 -12.84 -15.49
#